data_AF-A0A074WUK2-F1
#
_entry.id   AF-A0A074WUK2-F1
#
_cell.length_a   1.000
_cell.length_b   1.000
_cell.length_c   1.000
_cell.angle_alpha   90.00
_cell.angle_beta   90.00
_cell.angle_gamma   90.00
#
_symmetry.space_group_name_H-M   'P 1'
#
loop_
_entity.id
_entity.type
_entity.pdbx_description
1 polymer ?
#
loop_
_entity_poly.entity_id
_entity_poly.type
_entity_poly.pdbx_seq_one_letter_code
_entity_poly.pdbx_strand_id
1 'polypeptide(L)' 'LNEIFSTYGAIADLDMPLNKSFNTNRGTAYVLYTTPEAAERAIAHMHEGQLDGAKIGVSIVLP' A
#
# COMPACT_ATOMS: atom_id res chain seq x y z
N LEU A 1 7.41 0.30 -2.75
CA LEU A 1 5.98 -0.04 -2.59
C LEU A 1 5.42 -0.75 -3.81
N ASN A 2 5.50 -0.17 -5.02
CA ASN A 2 4.99 -0.81 -6.24
C ASN A 2 5.50 -2.26 -6.41
N GLU A 3 6.81 -2.49 -6.39
CA GLU A 3 7.38 -3.84 -6.55
C GLU A 3 6.88 -4.85 -5.49
N ILE A 4 6.71 -4.41 -4.25
CA ILE A 4 6.27 -5.28 -3.15
C ILE A 4 4.79 -5.62 -3.33
N PHE A 5 3.97 -4.61 -3.59
CA PHE A 5 2.53 -4.80 -3.71
C PHE A 5 2.12 -5.42 -5.06
N SER A 6 2.95 -5.30 -6.10
CA SER A 6 2.74 -5.94 -7.40
C SER A 6 2.83 -7.47 -7.33
N THR A 7 3.37 -8.04 -6.24
CA THR A 7 3.38 -9.50 -6.03
C THR A 7 1.99 -10.07 -5.75
N TYR A 8 1.09 -9.25 -5.21
CA TYR A 8 -0.26 -9.69 -4.82
C TYR A 8 -1.26 -9.56 -5.97
N GLY A 9 -0.98 -8.71 -6.96
CA GLY A 9 -1.76 -8.56 -8.17
C GLY A 9 -1.39 -7.31 -8.97
N ALA A 10 -2.10 -7.08 -10.07
CA ALA A 10 -1.86 -5.94 -10.94
C ALA A 10 -2.36 -4.64 -10.28
N ILE A 11 -1.42 -3.70 -10.10
CA ILE A 11 -1.69 -2.37 -9.56
C ILE A 11 -2.18 -1.48 -10.70
N ALA A 12 -3.37 -0.91 -10.53
CA ALA A 12 -3.95 0.08 -11.45
C ALA A 12 -3.37 1.47 -11.21
N ASP A 13 -3.23 1.87 -9.93
CA ASP A 13 -2.70 3.17 -9.55
C ASP A 13 -2.01 3.09 -8.17
N LEU A 14 -1.01 3.93 -7.95
CA LEU A 14 -0.32 4.03 -6.66
C LEU A 14 -0.04 5.49 -6.36
N ASP A 15 -0.70 6.00 -5.34
CA ASP A 15 -0.50 7.37 -4.86
C ASP A 15 0.16 7.35 -3.49
N MET A 16 1.27 8.08 -3.36
CA MET A 16 1.96 8.24 -2.09
C MET A 16 2.06 9.73 -1.78
N PRO A 17 1.10 10.29 -1.03
CA PRO A 17 1.11 11.70 -0.74
C PRO A 17 2.32 12.05 0.13
N LEU A 18 3.29 12.69 -0.50
CA LEU A 18 4.50 13.22 0.14
C LEU A 18 4.13 14.51 0.86
N ASN A 19 4.59 14.66 2.10
CA ASN A 19 4.46 15.93 2.79
C ASN A 19 5.48 16.92 2.20
N LYS A 20 5.01 17.84 1.35
CA LYS A 20 5.87 18.84 0.68
C LYS A 20 6.68 19.71 1.66
N SER A 21 6.20 19.88 2.90
CA SER A 21 6.89 20.69 3.91
C SER A 21 8.09 20.00 4.55
N PHE A 22 8.09 18.66 4.64
CA PHE A 22 9.17 17.87 5.25
C PHE A 22 9.87 16.93 4.26
N ASN A 23 9.45 16.93 3.00
CA ASN A 23 9.89 16.02 1.94
C ASN A 23 9.92 14.55 2.41
N THR A 24 9.05 14.22 3.35
CA THR A 24 8.95 12.90 3.97
C THR A 24 7.56 12.37 3.62
N ASN A 25 7.52 11.10 3.26
CA ASN A 25 6.28 10.36 3.10
C ASN A 25 5.45 10.49 4.39
N ARG A 26 4.15 10.74 4.27
CA ARG A 26 3.25 10.85 5.44
C ARG A 26 3.05 9.54 6.20
N GLY A 27 3.83 8.49 5.87
CA GLY A 27 3.62 7.13 6.36
C GLY A 27 2.37 6.47 5.78
N THR A 28 1.75 7.06 4.75
CA THR A 28 0.53 6.54 4.12
C THR A 28 0.73 6.46 2.62
N ALA A 29 0.25 5.38 2.02
CA ALA A 29 0.19 5.18 0.58
C ALA A 29 -1.15 4.53 0.23
N TYR A 30 -1.66 4.88 -0.93
CA TYR A 30 -2.85 4.31 -1.52
C TYR A 30 -2.43 3.45 -2.71
N VAL A 31 -2.88 2.20 -2.71
CA VAL A 31 -2.64 1.26 -3.80
C VAL A 31 -4.00 0.85 -4.33
N LEU A 32 -4.27 1.19 -5.59
CA LEU A 32 -5.46 0.77 -6.29
C LEU A 32 -5.12 -0.47 -7.11
N TYR A 33 -5.78 -1.58 -6.81
CA TYR A 33 -5.66 -2.81 -7.59
C TYR A 33 -6.70 -2.88 -8.69
N THR A 34 -6.39 -3.61 -9.76
CA THR A 34 -7.35 -3.88 -10.85
C THR A 34 -8.44 -4.87 -10.43
N THR A 35 -8.16 -5.73 -9.45
CA THR A 35 -9.10 -6.75 -8.94
C THR A 35 -9.23 -6.68 -7.43
N PRO A 36 -10.42 -6.94 -6.87
CA PRO A 36 -10.64 -6.95 -5.42
C PRO A 36 -9.85 -8.07 -4.73
N GLU A 37 -9.72 -9.24 -5.36
CA GLU A 37 -8.96 -10.37 -4.77
C GLU A 37 -7.49 -10.03 -4.54
N ALA A 38 -6.89 -9.19 -5.39
CA ALA A 38 -5.51 -8.73 -5.20
C ALA A 38 -5.37 -7.83 -3.96
N ALA A 39 -6.35 -6.95 -3.73
CA ALA A 39 -6.38 -6.09 -2.55
C ALA A 39 -6.56 -6.89 -1.25
N GLU A 40 -7.45 -7.89 -1.26
CA GLU A 40 -7.65 -8.79 -0.12
C GLU A 40 -6.38 -9.57 0.21
N ARG A 41 -5.70 -10.12 -0.81
CA ARG A 41 -4.41 -10.81 -0.65
C ARG A 41 -3.33 -9.91 -0.08
N ALA A 42 -3.24 -8.68 -0.60
CA ALA A 42 -2.27 -7.70 -0.12
C ALA A 42 -2.48 -7.41 1.37
N ILE A 43 -3.72 -7.20 1.81
CA ILE A 43 -4.03 -7.00 3.24
C ILE A 43 -3.72 -8.23 4.06
N ALA A 44 -4.15 -9.41 3.63
CA ALA A 44 -3.95 -10.63 4.41
C ALA A 44 -2.46 -10.91 4.68
N HIS A 45 -1.55 -10.45 3.81
CA HIS A 45 -0.10 -10.68 3.94
C HIS A 45 0.68 -9.47 4.47
N MET A 46 0.27 -8.24 4.14
CA MET A 46 1.01 -7.02 4.50
C MET A 46 0.42 -6.32 5.72
N HIS A 47 -0.83 -6.59 6.10
CA HIS A 47 -1.39 -6.04 7.34
C HIS A 47 -0.58 -6.53 8.53
N GLU A 48 -0.10 -5.59 9.35
CA GLU A 48 0.84 -5.85 10.46
C GLU A 48 2.21 -6.38 10.04
N GLY A 49 2.52 -6.37 8.74
CA GLY A 49 3.82 -6.69 8.20
C GLY A 49 4.88 -5.66 8.60
N GLN A 50 6.14 -6.05 8.44
CA GLN A 50 7.27 -5.16 8.64
C GLN A 50 7.81 -4.73 7.27
N LEU A 51 7.86 -3.42 7.04
CA LEU A 51 8.40 -2.81 5.83
C LEU A 51 9.47 -1.80 6.24
N ASP A 52 10.70 -2.00 5.76
CA ASP A 52 11.85 -1.13 6.10
C ASP A 52 12.08 -0.95 7.62
N GLY A 53 11.78 -1.98 8.40
CA GLY A 53 11.89 -1.97 9.86
C GLY A 53 10.72 -1.30 10.59
N ALA A 54 9.76 -0.70 9.87
CA ALA A 54 8.54 -0.14 10.41
C ALA A 54 7.37 -1.13 10.27
N LYS A 55 6.50 -1.21 11.29
CA LYS A 55 5.25 -1.99 11.18
C LYS A 55 4.26 -1.19 10.35
N ILE A 56 3.73 -1.79 9.29
CA ILE A 56 2.75 -1.14 8.41
C ILE A 56 1.34 -1.68 8.68
N GLY A 57 0.37 -0.78 8.66
CA GLY A 57 -1.05 -1.13 8.67
C GLY A 57 -1.61 -1.01 7.26
N VAL A 58 -2.19 -2.09 6.73
CA VAL A 58 -2.88 -2.07 5.44
C VAL A 58 -4.38 -2.23 5.70
N SER A 59 -5.21 -1.44 5.05
CA SER A 59 -6.67 -1.47 5.21
C SER A 59 -7.36 -1.23 3.87
N ILE A 60 -8.47 -1.92 3.62
CA ILE A 60 -9.29 -1.70 2.42
C ILE A 60 -10.06 -0.41 2.67
N VAL A 61 -9.95 0.52 1.72
CA VAL A 61 -10.79 1.72 1.67
C VAL A 61 -11.85 1.46 0.62
N LEU A 62 -13.11 1.47 1.05
CA LEU A 62 -14.25 1.48 0.14
C LEU A 62 -14.55 2.94 -0.24
N PRO A 63 -14.83 3.24 -1.52
CA PRO A 63 -15.20 4.58 -1.98
C PRO A 63 -16.53 5.07 -1.39
#